data_AF-A0A9D7RMF2-F1
#
_entry.id   AF-A0A9D7RMF2-F1
#
_cell.length_a   1.000
_cell.length_b   1.000
_cell.length_c   1.000
_cell.angle_alpha   90.00
_cell.angle_beta   90.00
_cell.angle_gamma   90.00
#
_symmetry.space_group_name_H-M   'P 1'
#
loop_
_entity.id
_entity.type
_entity.pdbx_description
1 polymer ?
#
loop_
_entity_poly.entity_id
_entity_poly.type
_entity_poly.pdbx_seq_one_letter_code
_entity_poly.pdbx_strand_id
1 'polypeptide(L)'
;MKYRFIITALLIVFSLRLYAQDLNWGQVRDQQTHFVAAKFGADYATVAGLSYGQRLPWKLQTFLAVDLSSSFGQDLLDDWKMRFSVQSELWHSGRLSLGIKPGFMLRRFDSNVARLFSTGVD
;
A
#
# COMPACT_ATOMS: atom_id res chain seq x y z
N MET A 1 -8.62 -35.45 14.31
CA MET A 1 -9.58 -34.32 14.26
C MET A 1 -8.92 -32.95 14.46
N LYS A 2 -7.87 -32.84 15.28
CA LYS A 2 -7.18 -31.57 15.63
C LYS A 2 -6.80 -30.66 14.43
N TYR A 3 -6.30 -31.25 13.34
CA TYR A 3 -5.86 -30.49 12.16
C TYR A 3 -6.95 -30.24 11.13
N ARG A 4 -8.10 -30.95 11.19
CA ARG A 4 -9.18 -30.80 10.21
C ARG A 4 -9.75 -29.38 10.21
N PHE A 5 -9.95 -28.80 11.39
CA PHE A 5 -10.42 -27.42 11.52
C PHE A 5 -9.45 -26.41 10.90
N ILE A 6 -8.14 -26.57 11.16
CA ILE A 6 -7.08 -25.71 10.61
C ILE A 6 -7.03 -25.82 9.09
N ILE A 7 -7.10 -27.04 8.55
CA ILE A 7 -7.09 -27.30 7.10
C ILE A 7 -8.34 -26.70 6.44
N THR A 8 -9.52 -26.85 7.04
CA THR A 8 -10.75 -26.24 6.51
C THR A 8 -10.69 -24.71 6.54
N ALA A 9 -10.17 -24.11 7.61
CA ALA A 9 -9.99 -22.66 7.69
C ALA A 9 -9.02 -22.14 6.62
N LEU A 10 -7.90 -22.82 6.40
CA LEU A 10 -6.95 -22.49 5.32
C LEU A 10 -7.61 -22.57 3.94
N LEU A 11 -8.37 -23.64 3.66
CA LEU A 11 -9.06 -23.79 2.37
C LEU A 11 -10.09 -22.69 2.11
N ILE A 12 -10.80 -22.22 3.15
CA ILE A 12 -11.70 -21.08 3.03
C ILE A 12 -10.92 -19.82 2.66
N VAL A 13 -9.80 -19.54 3.33
CA VAL A 13 -8.95 -18.36 3.03
C VAL A 13 -8.41 -18.40 1.59
N PHE A 14 -7.98 -19.57 1.10
CA PHE A 14 -7.48 -19.74 -0.27
C PHE A 14 -8.59 -19.70 -1.34
N SER A 15 -9.85 -19.91 -0.97
CA SER A 15 -10.98 -19.81 -1.90
C SER A 15 -11.44 -18.38 -2.16
N LEU A 16 -11.00 -17.41 -1.34
CA LEU A 16 -11.35 -16.01 -1.50
C LEU A 16 -10.58 -15.41 -2.68
N ARG A 17 -11.30 -14.65 -3.53
CA ARG A 17 -10.67 -13.80 -4.55
C ARG A 17 -9.96 -12.66 -3.83
N LEU A 18 -8.65 -12.80 -3.64
CA LEU A 18 -7.82 -11.76 -3.07
C LEU A 18 -7.60 -10.64 -4.10
N TYR A 19 -7.89 -9.42 -3.69
CA TYR A 19 -7.50 -8.22 -4.43
C TYR A 19 -6.05 -7.87 -4.07
N ALA A 20 -5.33 -7.21 -4.97
CA ALA A 20 -4.01 -6.68 -4.65
C ALA A 20 -4.13 -5.70 -3.48
N GLN A 21 -3.19 -5.78 -2.54
CA GLN A 21 -3.14 -4.86 -1.38
C GLN A 21 -2.69 -3.44 -1.76
N ASP A 22 -2.19 -3.27 -2.99
CA ASP A 22 -1.81 -1.99 -3.59
C ASP A 22 -2.39 -1.94 -5.02
N LEU A 23 -1.56 -1.70 -6.03
CA LEU A 23 -2.02 -1.65 -7.42
C LEU A 23 -2.01 -3.04 -8.08
N ASN A 24 -3.12 -3.44 -8.69
CA ASN A 24 -3.19 -4.65 -9.50
C ASN A 24 -2.87 -4.34 -10.96
N TRP A 25 -1.59 -4.47 -11.35
CA TRP A 25 -1.13 -4.21 -12.72
C TRP A 25 -1.92 -4.98 -13.79
N GLY A 26 -2.31 -6.23 -13.52
CA GLY A 26 -3.12 -7.03 -14.43
C GLY A 26 -4.56 -6.53 -14.64
N GLN A 27 -5.01 -5.51 -13.89
CA GLN A 27 -6.31 -4.87 -14.04
C GLN A 27 -6.21 -3.39 -14.43
N VAL A 28 -5.01 -2.81 -14.43
CA VAL A 28 -4.78 -1.45 -14.90
C VAL A 28 -4.95 -1.44 -16.41
N ARG A 29 -6.07 -0.88 -16.87
CA ARG A 29 -6.36 -0.71 -18.29
C ARG A 29 -5.84 0.64 -18.77
N ASP A 30 -5.65 0.78 -20.09
CA ASP A 30 -5.16 2.03 -20.69
C ASP A 30 -6.01 3.27 -20.41
N GLN A 31 -7.29 3.08 -20.04
CA GLN A 31 -8.22 4.18 -19.72
C GLN A 31 -8.19 4.60 -18.25
N GLN A 32 -7.52 3.87 -17.36
CA GLN A 32 -7.45 4.24 -15.93
C GLN A 32 -6.31 5.25 -15.72
N THR A 33 -6.69 6.51 -15.58
CA THR A 33 -5.77 7.63 -15.36
C THR A 33 -5.56 7.98 -13.90
N HIS A 34 -6.47 7.58 -13.01
CA HIS A 34 -6.41 7.87 -11.58
C HIS A 34 -6.78 6.64 -10.76
N PHE A 35 -6.23 6.54 -9.56
CA PHE A 35 -6.70 5.59 -8.56
C PHE A 35 -6.81 6.25 -7.18
N VAL A 36 -7.72 5.69 -6.38
CA VAL A 36 -7.83 5.95 -4.95
C VAL A 36 -7.75 4.61 -4.25
N ALA A 37 -7.01 4.53 -3.15
CA ALA A 37 -6.96 3.33 -2.33
C ALA A 37 -7.12 3.68 -0.86
N ALA A 38 -7.81 2.81 -0.13
CA ALA A 38 -7.80 2.80 1.33
C ALA A 38 -6.98 1.60 1.79
N LYS A 39 -6.12 1.83 2.77
CA LYS A 39 -5.21 0.83 3.34
C LYS A 39 -5.59 0.63 4.80
N PHE A 40 -5.69 -0.62 5.20
CA PHE A 40 -5.81 -1.02 6.59
C PHE A 40 -4.94 -2.25 6.78
N GLY A 41 -4.06 -2.23 7.78
CA GLY A 41 -3.14 -3.32 8.02
C GLY A 41 -2.61 -3.27 9.45
N ALA A 42 -1.89 -4.32 9.83
CA ALA A 42 -1.21 -4.38 11.11
C ALA A 42 0.13 -5.09 10.92
N ASP A 43 1.21 -4.42 11.28
CA ASP A 43 2.54 -5.02 11.45
C ASP A 43 2.93 -4.95 12.93
N TYR A 44 3.62 -3.87 13.33
CA TYR A 44 3.93 -3.55 14.74
C TYR A 44 2.87 -2.65 15.39
N ALA A 45 2.05 -2.00 14.57
CA ALA A 45 0.90 -1.22 14.96
C ALA A 45 -0.19 -1.41 13.90
N THR A 46 -1.45 -1.21 14.29
CA THR A 46 -2.53 -1.08 13.32
C THR A 46 -2.35 0.23 12.58
N VAL A 47 -2.46 0.23 11.26
CA VAL A 47 -2.28 1.40 10.40
C VAL A 47 -3.49 1.52 9.48
N ALA A 48 -4.04 2.72 9.37
CA ALA A 48 -4.97 3.09 8.31
C ALA A 48 -4.35 4.17 7.43
N GLY A 49 -4.73 4.18 6.16
CA GLY A 49 -4.27 5.21 5.23
C GLY A 49 -5.12 5.34 4.00
N LEU A 50 -4.90 6.44 3.30
CA LEU A 50 -5.50 6.75 2.02
C LEU A 50 -4.39 7.07 1.02
N SER A 51 -4.63 6.68 -0.21
CA SER A 51 -3.72 6.91 -1.33
C SER A 51 -4.49 7.49 -2.49
N TYR A 52 -3.85 8.42 -3.19
CA TYR A 52 -4.30 8.90 -4.48
C TYR A 52 -3.12 8.87 -5.45
N GLY A 53 -3.36 8.37 -6.65
CA GLY A 53 -2.35 8.39 -7.70
C GLY A 53 -2.91 8.71 -9.06
N GLN A 54 -2.05 9.27 -9.89
CA GLN A 54 -2.34 9.67 -11.25
C GLN A 54 -1.32 9.04 -12.21
N ARG A 55 -1.83 8.50 -13.31
CA ARG A 55 -1.02 7.94 -14.40
C ARG A 55 -0.28 9.08 -15.11
N LEU A 56 1.01 8.87 -15.32
CA LEU A 56 1.84 9.76 -16.12
C LEU A 56 1.70 9.39 -17.61
N PRO A 57 1.76 10.38 -18.53
CA PRO A 57 1.60 10.16 -19.96
C PRO A 57 2.88 9.58 -20.60
N TRP A 58 3.45 8.53 -19.99
CA TRP A 58 4.65 7.86 -20.44
C TRP A 58 4.32 6.54 -21.12
N LYS A 59 5.24 6.04 -21.94
CA LYS A 59 5.10 4.75 -22.63
C LYS A 59 5.02 3.58 -21.65
N LEU A 60 5.76 3.69 -20.54
CA LEU A 60 5.70 2.74 -19.43
C LEU A 60 4.47 3.02 -18.58
N GLN A 61 3.79 1.97 -18.08
CA GLN A 61 2.68 2.15 -17.16
C GLN A 61 3.21 2.69 -15.83
N THR A 62 3.11 4.01 -15.64
CA THR A 62 3.67 4.70 -14.47
C THR A 62 2.61 5.56 -13.79
N PHE A 63 2.57 5.51 -12.47
CA PHE A 63 1.76 6.37 -11.62
C PHE A 63 2.63 7.18 -10.67
N LEU A 64 2.32 8.46 -10.54
CA LEU A 64 2.76 9.30 -9.42
C LEU A 64 1.67 9.24 -8.34
N ALA A 65 2.05 8.95 -7.10
CA ALA A 65 1.10 8.77 -6.01
C ALA A 65 1.53 9.49 -4.73
N VAL A 66 0.52 9.88 -3.96
CA VAL A 66 0.65 10.34 -2.58
C VAL A 66 -0.08 9.36 -1.68
N ASP A 67 0.58 8.96 -0.60
CA ASP A 67 0.01 8.13 0.45
C ASP A 67 0.05 8.91 1.77
N LEU A 68 -1.07 8.95 2.48
CA LEU A 68 -1.15 9.42 3.86
C LEU A 68 -1.61 8.27 4.74
N SER A 69 -0.90 8.01 5.82
CA SER A 69 -1.22 6.93 6.75
C SER A 69 -0.97 7.36 8.18
N SER A 70 -1.74 6.79 9.09
CA SER A 70 -1.61 6.99 10.53
C SER A 70 -1.62 5.65 11.24
N SER A 71 -0.80 5.54 12.28
CA SER A 71 -0.82 4.41 13.20
C SER A 71 -1.89 4.64 14.26
N PHE A 72 -2.64 3.62 14.62
CA PHE A 72 -3.60 3.71 15.71
C PHE A 72 -2.86 3.72 17.04
N GLY A 73 -2.89 4.86 17.73
CA GLY A 73 -2.36 5.06 19.07
C GLY A 73 -3.45 5.49 20.06
N GLN A 74 -3.05 6.21 21.12
CA GLN A 74 -4.02 6.89 21.99
C GLN A 74 -4.74 8.01 21.23
N ASP A 75 -3.98 8.76 20.43
CA ASP A 75 -4.51 9.71 19.47
C ASP A 75 -4.36 9.13 18.05
N LEU A 76 -5.30 9.48 17.15
CA LEU A 76 -5.33 8.93 15.79
C LEU A 76 -4.48 9.75 14.79
N LEU A 77 -3.95 10.90 15.19
CA LEU A 77 -3.30 11.89 14.31
C LEU A 77 -1.95 12.39 14.84
N ASP A 78 -1.47 11.82 15.95
CA ASP A 78 -0.18 12.13 16.55
C ASP A 78 0.97 11.56 15.71
N ASP A 79 0.81 10.33 15.23
CA ASP A 79 1.75 9.56 14.43
C ASP A 79 1.27 9.39 12.99
N TRP A 80 1.82 10.20 12.08
CA TRP A 80 1.48 10.12 10.67
C TRP A 80 2.70 10.00 9.77
N LYS A 81 2.47 9.35 8.62
CA LYS A 81 3.42 9.17 7.53
C LYS A 81 2.79 9.62 6.24
N MET A 82 3.49 10.50 5.55
CA MET A 82 3.20 10.89 4.16
C MET A 82 4.27 10.30 3.24
N ARG A 83 3.89 9.73 2.11
CA ARG A 83 4.80 9.20 1.09
C ARG A 83 4.44 9.76 -0.27
N PHE A 84 5.46 10.18 -1.01
CA PHE A 84 5.38 10.51 -2.42
C PHE A 84 6.09 9.40 -3.18
N SER A 85 5.38 8.69 -4.05
CA SER A 85 5.97 7.54 -4.78
C SER A 85 5.73 7.63 -6.27
N VAL A 86 6.66 7.08 -7.03
CA VAL A 86 6.49 6.82 -8.46
C VAL A 86 6.50 5.31 -8.61
N GLN A 87 5.37 4.72 -9.02
CA GLN A 87 5.31 3.29 -9.30
C GLN A 87 5.21 3.01 -10.79
N SER A 88 5.98 2.04 -11.28
CA SER A 88 5.96 1.64 -12.68
C SER A 88 5.96 0.13 -12.84
N GLU A 89 5.23 -0.37 -13.83
CA GLU A 89 5.37 -1.75 -14.31
C GLU A 89 6.53 -1.82 -15.30
N LEU A 90 7.60 -2.53 -14.94
CA LEU A 90 8.79 -2.69 -15.78
C LEU A 90 8.63 -3.82 -16.81
N TRP A 91 7.92 -4.88 -16.42
CA TRP A 91 7.75 -6.06 -17.25
C TRP A 91 6.44 -6.77 -16.95
N HIS A 92 5.82 -7.31 -17.99
CA HIS A 92 4.56 -8.04 -17.93
C HIS A 92 4.62 -9.29 -18.81
N SER A 93 4.17 -10.43 -18.28
CA SER A 93 3.96 -11.66 -19.05
C SER A 93 2.79 -12.46 -18.50
N GLY A 94 1.68 -12.43 -19.23
CA GLY A 94 0.47 -13.18 -18.92
C GLY A 94 -0.17 -12.76 -17.59
N ARG A 95 0.09 -13.50 -16.51
CA ARG A 95 -0.42 -13.22 -15.15
C ARG A 95 0.65 -12.70 -14.20
N LEU A 96 1.87 -12.52 -14.68
CA LEU A 96 3.01 -12.06 -13.89
C LEU A 96 3.41 -10.66 -14.32
N SER A 97 3.65 -9.81 -13.33
CA SER A 97 4.11 -8.44 -13.52
C SER A 97 5.27 -8.17 -12.56
N LEU A 98 6.28 -7.45 -13.05
CA LEU A 98 7.37 -6.92 -12.24
C LEU A 98 7.27 -5.40 -12.28
N GLY A 99 7.27 -4.78 -11.10
CA GLY A 99 7.21 -3.33 -10.97
C GLY A 99 8.20 -2.80 -9.94
N ILE A 100 8.38 -1.48 -9.96
CA ILE A 100 9.18 -0.72 -8.99
C ILE A 100 8.33 0.39 -8.39
N LYS A 101 8.60 0.77 -7.15
CA LYS A 101 7.90 1.85 -6.44
C LYS A 101 8.84 2.64 -5.52
N PRO A 102 9.86 3.33 -6.06
CA PRO A 102 10.63 4.27 -5.25
C PRO A 102 9.70 5.36 -4.68
N GLY A 103 9.94 5.74 -3.43
CA GLY A 103 9.22 6.82 -2.80
C GLY A 103 9.99 7.53 -1.70
N PHE A 104 9.71 8.82 -1.59
CA PHE A 104 10.18 9.68 -0.51
C PHE A 104 9.13 9.75 0.59
N MET A 105 9.55 9.68 1.85
CA MET A 105 8.68 9.64 3.00
C MET A 105 8.99 10.78 3.97
N LEU A 106 7.93 11.36 4.51
CA LEU A 106 7.93 12.26 5.66
C LEU A 106 7.19 11.56 6.79
N ARG A 107 7.76 11.53 7.99
CA ARG A 107 7.12 10.93 9.16
C ARG A 107 7.23 11.87 10.35
N ARG A 108 6.13 11.98 11.07
CA ARG A 108 6.10 12.54 12.42
C ARG A 108 5.82 11.40 13.38
N PHE A 109 6.63 11.33 14.43
CA PHE A 109 6.37 10.51 15.60
C PHE A 109 6.12 11.45 16.78
N ASP A 110 5.02 11.27 17.50
CA ASP A 110 4.75 11.93 18.77
C ASP A 110 4.86 10.91 19.90
N SER A 111 5.45 11.33 20.99
CA SER A 111 5.50 10.55 22.22
C SER A 111 5.41 11.49 23.41
N ASN A 112 5.07 10.96 24.57
CA ASN A 112 4.96 11.74 25.82
C ASN A 112 6.26 12.49 26.20
N VAL A 113 7.41 12.14 25.60
CA VAL A 113 8.73 12.70 25.92
C VAL A 113 9.37 13.48 24.77
N ALA A 114 8.99 13.22 23.52
CA ALA A 114 9.59 13.87 22.36
C ALA A 114 8.70 13.80 21.11
N ARG A 115 8.79 14.84 20.28
CA ARG A 115 8.26 14.86 18.91
C ARG A 115 9.41 14.81 17.92
N LEU A 116 9.39 13.84 17.01
CA LEU A 116 10.43 13.62 16.02
C LEU A 116 9.86 13.77 14.61
N PHE A 117 10.58 14.50 13.77
CA PHE A 117 10.34 14.56 12.33
C PHE A 117 11.48 13.85 11.62
N SER A 118 11.14 12.96 10.69
CA SER A 118 12.12 12.20 9.92
C SER A 118 11.74 12.12 8.45
N THR A 119 12.77 11.96 7.62
CA THR A 119 12.64 11.74 6.18
C THR A 119 13.29 10.43 5.80
N GLY A 120 12.87 9.83 4.70
CA GLY A 120 13.44 8.56 4.23
C GLY A 120 13.10 8.26 2.79
N VAL A 121 13.78 7.27 2.24
CA VAL A 121 13.54 6.72 0.89
C VAL A 121 13.38 5.21 1.03
N ASP A 122 12.41 4.66 0.31
CA ASP A 122 12.13 3.23 0.16
C ASP A 122 11.74 3.00 -1.31
#